data_AF-A0A1Z4M357-F1
#
_entry.id   AF-A0A1Z4M357-F1
#
_cell.length_a   1.000
_cell.length_b   1.000
_cell.length_c   1.000
_cell.angle_alpha   90.00
_cell.angle_beta   90.00
_cell.angle_gamma   90.00
#
_symmetry.space_group_name_H-M   'P 1'
#
loop_
_entity.id
_entity.type
_entity.pdbx_description
1 polymer ?
#
loop_
_entity_poly.entity_id
_entity_poly.type
_entity_poly.pdbx_seq_one_letter_code
_entity_poly.pdbx_strand_id
1 'polypeptide(L)'
;MYMEFRIFDVGHGFCAIAVASNSNIILFDCGHKTYPEYRPSNFLPELGFKGIECLVVTNYDEDHISDFPNLQRVLPIEFLVHNTSISPQQLKNLKKQGGPLSYAMQNLLDMMQNCTQGSGYQPLLPGIEWKWYWNSYGYEFEDTNNISVVNFVNNGYEKFLIPGDLEVKGWQGLLRDPNFCKELKDVTVFIASHHGRKKGDSRDTCKMGHVAKFC
;
A
#
# COMPACT_ATOMS: atom_id res chain seq x y z
N MET A 1 -10.92 -21.42 9.37
CA MET A 1 -11.27 -20.04 8.97
C MET A 1 -10.18 -19.61 8.02
N TYR A 2 -10.50 -19.45 6.73
CA TYR A 2 -9.50 -19.16 5.70
C TYR A 2 -9.18 -17.67 5.73
N MET A 3 -7.89 -17.34 5.70
CA MET A 3 -7.44 -15.98 5.47
C MET A 3 -7.40 -15.73 3.98
N GLU A 4 -7.83 -14.54 3.59
CA GLU A 4 -8.06 -14.24 2.18
C GLU A 4 -7.28 -13.00 1.76
N PHE A 5 -6.71 -13.06 0.56
CA PHE A 5 -6.15 -11.90 -0.11
C PHE A 5 -6.95 -11.64 -1.38
N ARG A 6 -7.51 -10.45 -1.53
CA ARG A 6 -8.28 -10.05 -2.72
C ARG A 6 -7.64 -8.83 -3.36
N ILE A 7 -7.40 -8.91 -4.67
CA ILE A 7 -7.00 -7.76 -5.49
C ILE A 7 -8.23 -7.31 -6.29
N PHE A 8 -8.49 -6.01 -6.32
CA PHE A 8 -9.63 -5.43 -7.02
C PHE A 8 -9.18 -4.77 -8.31
N ASP A 9 -9.88 -5.05 -9.42
CA ASP A 9 -9.66 -4.36 -10.70
C ASP A 9 -10.23 -2.93 -10.63
N VAL A 10 -9.42 -2.01 -10.12
CA VAL A 10 -9.72 -0.58 -10.01
C VAL A 10 -9.22 0.23 -11.21
N GLY A 11 -8.84 -0.43 -12.31
CA GLY A 11 -8.33 0.23 -13.50
C GLY A 11 -6.91 0.75 -13.33
N HIS A 12 -6.76 2.02 -12.97
CA HIS A 12 -5.45 2.63 -12.70
C HIS A 12 -5.20 2.72 -11.19
N GLY A 13 -3.98 2.41 -10.78
CA GLY A 13 -3.60 2.38 -9.36
C GLY A 13 -3.71 1.00 -8.76
N PHE A 14 -3.90 0.95 -7.44
CA PHE A 14 -3.96 -0.31 -6.70
C PHE A 14 -5.07 -0.28 -5.65
N CYS A 15 -5.67 -1.44 -5.41
CA CYS A 15 -6.56 -1.68 -4.29
C CYS A 15 -6.58 -3.18 -4.00
N ALA A 16 -6.25 -3.57 -2.77
CA ALA A 16 -6.35 -4.95 -2.31
C ALA A 16 -6.72 -5.02 -0.83
N ILE A 17 -7.29 -6.14 -0.39
CA ILE A 17 -7.48 -6.41 1.04
C ILE A 17 -6.83 -7.73 1.44
N ALA A 18 -6.31 -7.75 2.68
CA ALA A 18 -6.06 -8.98 3.40
C ALA A 18 -7.08 -9.11 4.53
N VAL A 19 -7.82 -10.22 4.57
CA VAL A 19 -8.90 -10.48 5.53
C VAL A 19 -8.39 -11.44 6.60
N ALA A 20 -8.30 -10.95 7.83
CA ALA A 20 -7.92 -11.74 8.99
C ALA A 20 -9.05 -12.71 9.35
N SER A 21 -8.71 -13.71 10.15
CA SER A 21 -9.65 -14.75 10.52
C SER A 21 -10.88 -14.20 11.28
N ASN A 22 -10.75 -13.11 12.04
CA ASN A 22 -11.86 -12.43 12.72
C ASN A 22 -12.66 -11.45 11.81
N SER A 23 -12.44 -11.46 10.49
CA SER A 23 -13.04 -10.55 9.50
C SER A 23 -12.51 -9.10 9.51
N ASN A 24 -11.51 -8.80 10.33
CA ASN A 24 -10.80 -7.53 10.26
C ASN A 24 -9.95 -7.48 8.98
N ILE A 25 -9.76 -6.29 8.41
CA ILE A 25 -9.06 -6.09 7.14
C ILE A 25 -7.87 -5.15 7.25
N ILE A 26 -6.83 -5.50 6.49
CA ILE A 26 -5.85 -4.55 6.00
C ILE A 26 -6.30 -4.15 4.59
N LEU A 27 -6.48 -2.86 4.35
CA LEU A 27 -6.72 -2.31 3.02
C LEU A 27 -5.41 -1.71 2.49
N PHE A 28 -4.94 -2.18 1.33
CA PHE A 28 -3.78 -1.65 0.63
C PHE A 28 -4.25 -0.75 -0.50
N ASP A 29 -4.02 0.55 -0.35
CA ASP A 29 -4.48 1.61 -1.24
C ASP A 29 -6.01 1.64 -1.45
N CYS A 30 -6.49 2.70 -2.07
CA CYS A 30 -7.90 2.91 -2.38
C CYS A 30 -8.08 3.61 -3.74
N GLY A 31 -7.34 3.13 -4.74
CA GLY A 31 -7.56 3.49 -6.13
C GLY A 31 -8.98 3.14 -6.60
N HIS A 32 -9.46 3.85 -7.62
CA HIS A 32 -10.76 3.56 -8.24
C HIS A 32 -10.75 3.81 -9.74
N LYS A 33 -11.69 3.18 -10.43
CA LYS A 33 -12.04 3.53 -11.82
C LYS A 33 -13.39 4.22 -11.87
N THR A 34 -13.50 5.19 -12.77
CA THR A 34 -14.72 5.97 -13.01
C THR A 34 -15.64 5.33 -14.04
N TYR A 35 -15.16 4.39 -14.85
CA TYR A 35 -15.96 3.72 -15.87
C TYR A 35 -15.50 2.26 -16.18
N PRO A 36 -16.37 1.25 -16.01
CA PRO A 36 -17.56 1.31 -15.15
C PRO A 36 -17.13 1.72 -13.74
N GLU A 37 -17.96 2.49 -13.03
CA GLU A 37 -17.62 2.96 -11.69
C GLU A 37 -17.36 1.77 -10.76
N TYR A 38 -16.19 1.76 -10.14
CA TYR A 38 -15.82 0.73 -9.19
C TYR A 38 -14.87 1.31 -8.15
N ARG A 39 -15.40 1.46 -6.92
CA ARG A 39 -14.81 2.24 -5.84
C ARG A 39 -14.79 1.44 -4.54
N PRO A 40 -13.68 1.46 -3.78
CA PRO A 40 -13.59 0.83 -2.47
C PRO A 40 -14.70 1.25 -1.50
N SER A 41 -15.08 2.54 -1.52
CA SER A 41 -16.18 3.08 -0.71
C SER A 41 -17.55 2.46 -1.03
N ASN A 42 -17.74 1.86 -2.22
CA ASN A 42 -18.98 1.19 -2.59
C ASN A 42 -18.88 -0.32 -2.32
N PHE A 43 -17.86 -0.98 -2.86
CA PHE A 43 -17.81 -2.45 -2.82
C PHE A 43 -17.43 -3.01 -1.46
N LEU A 44 -16.65 -2.31 -0.61
CA LEU A 44 -16.28 -2.84 0.71
C LEU A 44 -17.50 -2.96 1.64
N PRO A 45 -18.39 -1.94 1.76
CA PRO A 45 -19.65 -2.10 2.48
C PRO A 45 -20.57 -3.17 1.89
N GLU A 46 -20.66 -3.30 0.56
CA GLU A 46 -21.46 -4.32 -0.12
C GLU A 46 -20.96 -5.74 0.17
N LEU A 47 -19.64 -5.92 0.33
CA LEU A 47 -19.01 -7.16 0.77
C LEU A 47 -19.20 -7.44 2.27
N GLY A 48 -19.83 -6.52 3.01
CA GLY A 48 -20.19 -6.68 4.42
C GLY A 48 -19.21 -6.09 5.42
N PHE A 49 -18.10 -5.49 4.97
CA PHE A 49 -17.13 -4.86 5.87
C PHE A 49 -17.73 -3.62 6.54
N LYS A 50 -17.38 -3.42 7.81
CA LYS A 50 -17.92 -2.33 8.66
C LYS A 50 -16.86 -1.36 9.18
N GLY A 51 -15.60 -1.67 8.94
CA GLY A 51 -14.45 -0.85 9.31
C GLY A 51 -13.22 -1.31 8.55
N ILE A 52 -12.15 -0.52 8.68
CA ILE A 52 -10.83 -0.80 8.16
C ILE A 52 -9.87 -0.70 9.35
N GLU A 53 -9.41 -1.83 9.85
CA GLU A 53 -8.50 -1.89 10.99
C GLU A 53 -7.14 -1.30 10.63
N CYS A 54 -6.72 -1.44 9.37
CA CYS A 54 -5.55 -0.75 8.88
C CYS A 54 -5.69 -0.35 7.42
N LEU A 55 -5.53 0.94 7.12
CA LEU A 55 -5.27 1.43 5.77
C LEU A 55 -3.76 1.55 5.57
N VAL A 56 -3.25 0.96 4.49
CA VAL A 56 -1.87 1.10 4.05
C VAL A 56 -1.87 1.94 2.79
N VAL A 57 -1.19 3.09 2.84
CA VAL A 57 -0.93 3.91 1.66
C VAL A 57 0.45 3.54 1.14
N THR A 58 0.49 2.73 0.08
CA THR A 58 1.73 2.22 -0.50
C THR A 58 2.42 3.29 -1.33
N ASN A 59 1.67 4.16 -1.99
CA ASN A 59 2.17 5.31 -2.75
C ASN A 59 1.22 6.52 -2.58
N TYR A 60 1.74 7.73 -2.80
CA TYR A 60 1.01 8.98 -2.64
C TYR A 60 0.44 9.56 -3.94
N ASP A 61 0.57 8.87 -5.07
CA ASP A 61 -0.05 9.25 -6.34
C ASP A 61 -1.57 9.05 -6.31
N GLU A 62 -2.27 9.87 -7.09
CA GLU A 62 -3.73 9.97 -7.03
C GLU A 62 -4.42 8.63 -7.28
N ASP A 63 -3.90 7.83 -8.20
CA ASP A 63 -4.43 6.51 -8.53
C ASP A 63 -4.35 5.51 -7.36
N HIS A 64 -3.53 5.75 -6.34
CA HIS A 64 -3.49 4.93 -5.12
C HIS A 64 -4.44 5.43 -4.02
N ILE A 65 -4.85 6.70 -4.04
CA ILE A 65 -5.59 7.32 -2.92
C ILE A 65 -6.91 7.95 -3.34
N SER A 66 -7.27 7.85 -4.62
CA SER A 66 -8.33 8.64 -5.25
C SER A 66 -9.71 8.49 -4.61
N ASP A 67 -10.03 7.35 -3.98
CA ASP A 67 -11.31 7.16 -3.30
C ASP A 67 -11.26 7.46 -1.79
N PHE A 68 -10.11 7.83 -1.25
CA PHE A 68 -9.90 8.11 0.17
C PHE A 68 -10.92 9.07 0.81
N PRO A 69 -11.34 10.18 0.15
CA PRO A 69 -12.37 11.07 0.70
C PRO A 69 -13.75 10.43 0.85
N ASN A 70 -14.10 9.48 -0.02
CA ASN A 70 -15.38 8.77 0.07
C ASN A 70 -15.28 7.64 1.09
N LEU A 71 -14.16 6.91 1.06
CA LEU A 71 -13.91 5.77 1.93
C LEU A 71 -14.05 6.11 3.41
N GLN A 72 -13.42 7.20 3.86
CA GLN A 72 -13.46 7.63 5.27
C GLN A 72 -14.86 8.07 5.75
N ARG A 73 -15.81 8.33 4.84
CA ARG A 73 -17.19 8.69 5.19
C ARG A 73 -18.06 7.47 5.45
N VAL A 74 -17.70 6.33 4.88
CA VAL A 74 -18.52 5.10 4.89
C VAL A 74 -17.93 4.01 5.76
N LEU A 75 -16.61 4.00 5.96
CA LEU A 75 -15.90 3.04 6.79
C LEU A 75 -14.95 3.78 7.76
N PRO A 76 -15.07 3.55 9.09
CA PRO A 76 -14.07 4.02 10.03
C PRO A 76 -12.71 3.37 9.73
N ILE A 77 -11.64 4.15 9.81
CA ILE A 77 -10.27 3.68 9.64
C ILE A 77 -9.55 3.82 10.99
N GLU A 78 -9.12 2.70 11.56
CA GLU A 78 -8.53 2.68 12.91
C GLU A 78 -7.04 3.04 12.92
N PHE A 79 -6.31 2.56 11.91
CA PHE A 79 -4.87 2.74 11.82
C PHE A 79 -4.43 3.06 10.40
N LEU A 80 -3.41 3.91 10.27
CA LEU A 80 -2.79 4.27 9.01
C LEU A 80 -1.34 3.80 9.01
N VAL A 81 -0.96 3.01 8.01
CA VAL A 81 0.43 2.78 7.67
C VAL A 81 0.78 3.56 6.41
N HIS A 82 1.77 4.43 6.56
CA HIS A 82 2.42 5.13 5.47
C HIS A 82 3.92 5.26 5.77
N ASN A 83 4.69 5.79 4.82
CA ASN A 83 6.09 6.10 5.06
C ASN A 83 6.23 7.32 5.98
N THR A 84 6.71 7.12 7.21
CA THR A 84 6.84 8.19 8.22
C THR A 84 8.09 9.06 8.05
N SER A 85 8.99 8.72 7.14
CA SER A 85 10.19 9.54 6.87
C SER A 85 9.88 10.85 6.14
N ILE A 86 8.71 10.95 5.50
CA ILE A 86 8.20 12.17 4.89
C ILE A 86 7.09 12.76 5.75
N SER A 87 7.30 13.98 6.26
CA SER A 87 6.27 14.69 7.02
C SER A 87 5.12 15.15 6.10
N PRO A 88 3.90 15.40 6.63
CA PRO A 88 2.79 15.96 5.86
C PRO A 88 3.18 17.25 5.13
N GLN A 89 3.96 18.13 5.76
CA GLN A 89 4.40 19.38 5.15
C GLN A 89 5.39 19.16 4.00
N GLN A 90 6.32 18.19 4.12
CA GLN A 90 7.22 17.82 3.03
C GLN A 90 6.44 17.20 1.86
N LEU A 91 5.52 16.27 2.12
CA LEU A 91 4.69 15.65 1.09
C LEU A 91 3.84 16.68 0.36
N LYS A 92 3.20 17.60 1.11
CA LYS A 92 2.45 18.74 0.56
C LYS A 92 3.30 19.57 -0.39
N ASN A 93 4.53 19.90 0.00
CA ASN A 93 5.44 20.70 -0.83
C ASN A 93 5.88 19.93 -2.08
N LEU A 94 6.19 18.65 -1.95
CA LEU A 94 6.59 17.78 -3.05
C LEU A 94 5.48 17.66 -4.10
N LYS A 95 4.26 17.31 -3.68
CA LYS A 95 3.12 17.15 -4.61
C LYS A 95 2.72 18.45 -5.29
N LYS A 96 2.87 19.61 -4.63
CA LYS A 96 2.63 20.93 -5.23
C LYS A 96 3.55 21.26 -6.42
N GLN A 97 4.70 20.60 -6.53
CA GLN A 97 5.59 20.79 -7.69
C GLN A 97 4.97 20.23 -8.98
N GLY A 98 4.10 19.21 -8.86
CA GLY A 98 3.39 18.61 -10.00
C GLY A 98 2.05 19.29 -10.33
N GLY A 99 1.57 20.23 -9.51
CA GLY A 99 0.31 20.94 -9.71
C GLY A 99 -0.49 21.14 -8.42
N PRO A 100 -1.74 21.63 -8.52
CA PRO A 100 -2.65 21.75 -7.38
C PRO A 100 -2.87 20.39 -6.69
N LEU A 101 -3.02 20.41 -5.36
CA LEU A 101 -3.33 19.18 -4.63
C LEU A 101 -4.76 18.73 -4.93
N SER A 102 -4.93 17.44 -5.20
CA SER A 102 -6.23 16.80 -5.29
C SER A 102 -6.97 16.87 -3.95
N TYR A 103 -8.28 16.63 -3.99
CA TYR A 103 -9.07 16.52 -2.77
C TYR A 103 -8.67 15.29 -1.95
N ALA A 104 -8.32 14.18 -2.60
CA ALA A 104 -7.78 12.98 -1.95
C ALA A 104 -6.49 13.27 -1.17
N MET A 105 -5.52 13.93 -1.80
CA MET A 105 -4.26 14.30 -1.16
C MET A 105 -4.46 15.25 0.03
N GLN A 106 -5.38 16.21 -0.07
CA GLN A 106 -5.68 17.11 1.05
C GLN A 106 -6.22 16.32 2.26
N ASN A 107 -7.18 15.43 2.05
CA ASN A 107 -7.72 14.61 3.14
C ASN A 107 -6.66 13.67 3.73
N LEU A 108 -5.80 13.08 2.90
CA LEU A 108 -4.73 12.20 3.39
C LEU A 108 -3.73 12.96 4.27
N LEU A 109 -3.34 14.17 3.85
CA LEU A 109 -2.46 15.03 4.63
C LEU A 109 -3.07 15.40 6.00
N ASP A 110 -4.40 15.57 6.07
CA ASP A 110 -5.10 15.81 7.32
C ASP A 110 -5.12 14.55 8.19
N MET A 111 -5.33 13.36 7.62
CA MET A 111 -5.25 12.09 8.36
C MET A 111 -3.84 11.85 8.91
N MET A 112 -2.79 12.08 8.13
CA MET A 112 -1.40 11.90 8.57
C MET A 112 -1.03 12.83 9.73
N GLN A 113 -1.66 13.99 9.87
CA GLN A 113 -1.43 14.91 11.00
C GLN A 113 -2.11 14.44 12.28
N ASN A 114 -3.24 13.74 12.16
CA ASN A 114 -4.10 13.38 13.28
C ASN A 114 -3.90 11.93 13.75
N CYS A 115 -3.44 11.03 12.87
CA CYS A 115 -3.15 9.64 13.22
C CYS A 115 -1.72 9.50 13.75
N THR A 116 -1.58 9.11 15.02
CA THR A 116 -0.28 8.72 15.58
C THR A 116 0.06 7.28 15.20
N GLN A 117 0.79 7.12 14.09
CA GLN A 117 1.49 5.88 13.81
C GLN A 117 2.53 5.66 14.94
N GLY A 118 2.36 4.61 15.77
CA GLY A 118 3.30 4.29 16.86
C GLY A 118 2.79 4.41 18.30
N SER A 119 1.48 4.54 18.53
CA SER A 119 0.89 4.55 19.89
C SER A 119 0.97 3.22 20.66
N GLY A 120 1.75 2.24 20.19
CA GLY A 120 1.76 0.87 20.71
C GLY A 120 0.52 0.05 20.36
N TYR A 121 -0.49 0.66 19.75
CA TYR A 121 -1.63 -0.03 19.16
C TYR A 121 -1.17 -0.95 18.02
N GLN A 122 -1.69 -2.17 18.02
CA GLN A 122 -1.49 -3.15 16.95
C GLN A 122 -2.88 -3.60 16.50
N PRO A 123 -3.24 -3.42 15.22
CA PRO A 123 -4.52 -3.89 14.72
C PRO A 123 -4.65 -5.41 14.92
N LEU A 124 -5.82 -5.85 15.41
CA LEU A 124 -6.08 -7.25 15.68
C LEU A 124 -6.32 -8.00 14.36
N LEU A 125 -5.26 -8.64 13.85
CA LEU A 125 -5.26 -9.30 12.55
C LEU A 125 -4.90 -10.80 12.68
N PRO A 126 -5.68 -11.60 13.44
CA PRO A 126 -5.34 -12.98 13.75
C PRO A 126 -5.19 -13.84 12.50
N GLY A 127 -4.03 -14.48 12.40
CA GLY A 127 -3.63 -15.35 11.31
C GLY A 127 -2.76 -14.64 10.26
N ILE A 128 -2.85 -13.33 10.12
CA ILE A 128 -2.03 -12.58 9.16
C ILE A 128 -0.69 -12.26 9.81
N GLU A 129 0.41 -12.71 9.21
CA GLU A 129 1.72 -12.12 9.48
C GLU A 129 1.95 -11.02 8.46
N TRP A 130 2.22 -9.81 8.95
CA TRP A 130 2.39 -8.64 8.11
C TRP A 130 3.64 -7.86 8.50
N LYS A 131 4.47 -7.58 7.51
CA LYS A 131 5.67 -6.75 7.63
C LYS A 131 5.71 -5.75 6.50
N TRP A 132 6.32 -4.60 6.74
CA TRP A 132 6.49 -3.59 5.72
C TRP A 132 7.85 -2.91 5.82
N TYR A 133 8.32 -2.39 4.69
CA TYR A 133 9.61 -1.75 4.52
C TYR A 133 9.44 -0.53 3.62
N TRP A 134 10.30 0.46 3.80
CA TRP A 134 10.37 1.61 2.91
C TRP A 134 11.77 2.21 2.94
N ASN A 135 12.15 2.92 1.88
CA ASN A 135 13.31 3.80 1.94
C ASN A 135 12.94 5.12 2.64
N SER A 136 13.91 5.75 3.29
CA SER A 136 13.70 7.06 3.91
C SER A 136 13.73 8.19 2.87
N TYR A 137 12.71 9.04 2.87
CA TYR A 137 12.68 10.29 2.11
C TYR A 137 13.83 11.19 2.54
N GLY A 138 14.57 11.72 1.55
CA GLY A 138 15.76 12.52 1.79
C GLY A 138 16.64 12.63 0.55
N TYR A 139 17.96 12.80 0.77
CA TYR A 139 18.91 13.04 -0.31
C TYR A 139 18.95 11.92 -1.37
N GLU A 140 18.85 10.66 -0.94
CA GLU A 140 18.89 9.53 -1.88
C GLU A 140 17.52 9.27 -2.53
N PHE A 141 16.41 9.54 -1.84
CA PHE A 141 15.06 9.25 -2.33
C PHE A 141 14.18 10.48 -2.16
N GLU A 142 14.00 11.22 -3.26
CA GLU A 142 13.37 12.54 -3.28
C GLU A 142 11.98 12.55 -3.95
N ASP A 143 11.50 11.38 -4.38
CA ASP A 143 10.21 11.18 -5.02
C ASP A 143 9.34 10.20 -4.22
N THR A 144 8.03 10.20 -4.49
CA THR A 144 7.08 9.35 -3.76
C THR A 144 7.14 7.88 -4.16
N ASN A 145 7.66 7.56 -5.35
CA ASN A 145 7.71 6.19 -5.87
C ASN A 145 8.80 5.39 -5.17
N ASN A 146 10.00 5.94 -5.05
CA ASN A 146 11.13 5.24 -4.44
C ASN A 146 11.07 5.17 -2.91
N ILE A 147 10.10 5.86 -2.30
CA ILE A 147 9.76 5.74 -0.88
C ILE A 147 8.46 4.96 -0.64
N SER A 148 7.94 4.25 -1.66
CA SER A 148 6.73 3.42 -1.53
C SER A 148 6.85 2.44 -0.37
N VAL A 149 5.74 2.18 0.31
CA VAL A 149 5.66 1.20 1.41
C VAL A 149 5.50 -0.20 0.82
N VAL A 150 6.55 -1.01 0.89
CA VAL A 150 6.56 -2.39 0.43
C VAL A 150 6.02 -3.28 1.53
N ASN A 151 4.99 -4.08 1.23
CA ASN A 151 4.33 -4.94 2.19
C ASN A 151 4.55 -6.41 1.87
N PHE A 152 4.83 -7.19 2.90
CA PHE A 152 4.82 -8.65 2.91
C PHE A 152 3.64 -9.12 3.75
N VAL A 153 2.72 -9.85 3.13
CA VAL A 153 1.54 -10.42 3.80
C VAL A 153 1.61 -11.93 3.67
N ASN A 154 1.66 -12.63 4.79
CA ASN A 154 1.59 -14.07 4.85
C ASN A 154 0.25 -14.48 5.46
N ASN A 155 -0.54 -15.24 4.70
CA ASN A 155 -1.85 -15.75 5.11
C ASN A 155 -1.78 -17.23 5.57
N GLY A 156 -0.59 -17.73 5.88
CA GLY A 156 -0.33 -19.12 6.26
C GLY A 156 -0.13 -20.09 5.09
N TYR A 157 -0.50 -19.70 3.87
CA TYR A 157 -0.37 -20.53 2.66
C TYR A 157 0.51 -19.87 1.60
N GLU A 158 0.31 -18.58 1.40
CA GLU A 158 0.97 -17.76 0.40
C GLU A 158 1.57 -16.53 1.08
N LYS A 159 2.69 -16.07 0.52
CA LYS A 159 3.34 -14.83 0.89
C LYS A 159 3.27 -13.85 -0.27
N PHE A 160 2.46 -12.83 -0.09
CA PHE A 160 2.24 -11.76 -1.05
C PHE A 160 3.24 -10.63 -0.83
N LEU A 161 3.79 -10.13 -1.92
CA LEU A 161 4.64 -8.95 -1.97
C LEU A 161 3.94 -7.83 -2.75
N ILE A 162 3.61 -6.76 -2.05
CA ILE A 162 2.92 -5.56 -2.57
C ILE A 162 3.92 -4.39 -2.53
N PRO A 163 4.59 -4.06 -3.64
CA PRO A 163 5.64 -3.04 -3.65
C PRO A 163 5.13 -1.62 -3.85
N GLY A 164 3.84 -1.42 -4.14
CA GLY A 164 3.32 -0.15 -4.62
C GLY A 164 3.99 0.26 -5.93
N ASP A 165 4.42 1.51 -6.02
CA ASP A 165 5.03 2.08 -7.22
C ASP A 165 6.56 2.14 -7.15
N LEU A 166 7.18 1.27 -6.35
CA LEU A 166 8.63 1.23 -6.15
C LEU A 166 9.40 1.06 -7.47
N GLU A 167 10.23 2.03 -7.81
CA GLU A 167 11.07 1.96 -9.02
C GLU A 167 12.44 1.32 -8.74
N VAL A 168 13.23 1.10 -9.79
CA VAL A 168 14.57 0.47 -9.72
C VAL A 168 15.44 1.06 -8.61
N LYS A 169 15.46 2.38 -8.44
CA LYS A 169 16.27 3.05 -7.41
C LYS A 169 15.81 2.63 -6.00
N GLY A 170 14.51 2.62 -5.76
CA GLY A 170 13.92 2.21 -4.49
C GLY A 170 14.18 0.73 -4.19
N TRP A 171 14.08 -0.15 -5.19
CA TRP A 171 14.48 -1.56 -5.06
C TRP A 171 15.93 -1.71 -4.63
N GLN A 172 16.86 -1.01 -5.30
CA GLN A 172 18.28 -1.04 -4.96
C GLN A 172 18.57 -0.54 -3.55
N GLY A 173 17.77 0.41 -3.03
CA GLY A 173 17.83 0.85 -1.63
C GLY A 173 17.46 -0.28 -0.67
N LEU A 174 16.28 -0.87 -0.84
CA LEU A 174 15.76 -1.91 0.05
C LEU A 174 16.57 -3.22 -0.01
N LEU A 175 17.14 -3.56 -1.17
CA LEU A 175 18.00 -4.74 -1.33
C LEU A 175 19.33 -4.63 -0.57
N ARG A 176 19.66 -3.47 0.03
CA ARG A 176 20.80 -3.33 0.95
C ARG A 176 20.47 -3.83 2.35
N ASP A 177 19.19 -3.94 2.73
CA ASP A 177 18.76 -4.46 4.02
C ASP A 177 18.71 -6.01 4.00
N PRO A 178 19.54 -6.70 4.80
CA PRO A 178 19.52 -8.15 4.88
C PRO A 178 18.17 -8.73 5.35
N ASN A 179 17.41 -7.98 6.18
CA ASN A 179 16.10 -8.41 6.65
C ASN A 179 15.07 -8.37 5.52
N PHE A 180 15.06 -7.30 4.73
CA PHE A 180 14.24 -7.21 3.52
C PHE A 180 14.56 -8.36 2.56
N CYS A 181 15.86 -8.61 2.31
CA CYS A 181 16.30 -9.72 1.47
C CYS A 181 15.88 -11.09 2.00
N LYS A 182 15.79 -11.26 3.32
CA LYS A 182 15.29 -12.49 3.95
C LYS A 182 13.79 -12.64 3.69
N GLU A 183 13.01 -11.57 3.83
CA GLU A 183 11.57 -11.62 3.55
C GLU A 183 11.25 -11.98 2.10
N LEU A 184 12.06 -11.48 1.15
CA LEU A 184 11.91 -11.75 -0.28
C LEU A 184 12.02 -13.23 -0.68
N LYS A 185 12.78 -14.05 0.07
CA LYS A 185 13.11 -15.43 -0.34
C LYS A 185 11.89 -16.35 -0.42
N ASP A 186 10.91 -16.11 0.43
CA ASP A 186 9.76 -16.98 0.62
C ASP A 186 8.48 -16.41 -0.02
N VAL A 187 8.62 -15.36 -0.86
CA VAL A 187 7.50 -14.76 -1.59
C VAL A 187 6.98 -15.77 -2.62
N THR A 188 5.67 -16.00 -2.63
CA THR A 188 5.00 -16.88 -3.60
C THR A 188 4.23 -16.08 -4.65
N VAL A 189 3.74 -14.89 -4.27
CA VAL A 189 2.97 -14.00 -5.14
C VAL A 189 3.59 -12.61 -5.13
N PHE A 190 3.95 -12.09 -6.30
CA PHE A 190 4.47 -10.74 -6.49
C PHE A 190 3.49 -9.90 -7.29
N ILE A 191 3.00 -8.82 -6.68
CA ILE A 191 2.27 -7.78 -7.38
C ILE A 191 3.31 -6.90 -8.09
N ALA A 192 3.16 -6.72 -9.39
CA ALA A 192 4.12 -5.98 -10.20
C ALA A 192 4.20 -4.53 -9.75
N SER A 193 5.43 -4.07 -9.51
CA SER A 193 5.67 -2.71 -9.07
C SER A 193 5.31 -1.69 -10.15
N HIS A 194 4.75 -0.56 -9.74
CA HIS A 194 4.44 0.56 -10.62
C HIS A 194 3.59 0.14 -11.82
N HIS A 195 2.55 -0.65 -11.54
CA HIS A 195 1.60 -1.19 -12.53
C HIS A 195 2.29 -1.99 -13.65
N GLY A 196 3.42 -2.64 -13.34
CA GLY A 196 4.23 -3.39 -14.31
C GLY A 196 4.99 -2.53 -15.32
N ARG A 197 5.12 -1.21 -15.10
CA ARG A 197 5.92 -0.33 -15.97
C ARG A 197 7.41 -0.71 -15.90
N LYS A 198 8.15 -0.48 -16.99
CA LYS A 198 9.60 -0.74 -17.08
C LYS A 198 10.43 -0.12 -15.95
N LYS A 199 9.97 1.01 -15.37
CA LYS A 199 10.65 1.66 -14.24
C LYS A 199 10.48 0.90 -12.92
N GLY A 200 9.41 0.11 -12.77
CA GLY A 200 9.19 -0.79 -11.66
C GLY A 200 9.89 -2.14 -11.80
N ASP A 201 10.39 -2.47 -13.01
CA ASP A 201 11.12 -3.71 -13.29
C ASP A 201 12.60 -3.60 -12.89
N SER A 202 12.91 -3.98 -11.65
CA SER A 202 14.30 -4.24 -11.27
C SER A 202 14.63 -5.68 -11.64
N ARG A 203 15.52 -5.87 -12.62
CA ARG A 203 15.99 -7.21 -13.04
C ARG A 203 16.59 -8.05 -11.90
N ASP A 204 16.93 -7.45 -10.76
CA ASP A 204 17.35 -8.13 -9.53
C ASP A 204 16.19 -8.78 -8.74
N THR A 205 14.94 -8.29 -8.89
CA THR A 205 13.74 -8.99 -8.36
C THR A 205 13.47 -10.32 -9.07
N CYS A 206 14.05 -10.55 -10.25
CA CYS A 206 13.96 -11.82 -10.98
C CYS A 206 14.77 -12.98 -10.35
N LYS A 207 15.40 -12.80 -9.18
CA LYS A 207 15.96 -13.90 -8.39
C LYS A 207 14.95 -14.54 -7.42
N MET A 208 13.72 -14.02 -7.35
CA MET A 208 12.64 -14.66 -6.62
C MET A 208 12.16 -15.88 -7.43
N GLY A 209 12.54 -17.08 -7.00
CA GLY A 209 12.17 -18.33 -7.67
C GLY A 209 10.67 -18.60 -7.58
N HIS A 210 10.09 -19.20 -8.63
CA HIS A 210 8.69 -19.67 -8.71
C HIS A 210 7.60 -18.68 -8.24
N VAL A 211 7.78 -17.38 -8.50
CA VAL A 211 6.80 -16.36 -8.10
C VAL A 211 5.75 -16.12 -9.18
N ALA A 212 4.46 -16.20 -8.81
CA ALA A 212 3.37 -15.74 -9.66
C ALA A 212 3.39 -14.20 -9.72
N LYS A 213 3.48 -13.64 -10.93
CA LYS A 213 3.48 -12.18 -11.16
C LYS A 213 2.09 -11.73 -11.59
N PHE A 214 1.54 -10.71 -10.91
CA PHE A 214 0.26 -10.09 -11.27
C PHE A 214 0.51 -8.63 -11.67
N CYS A 215 0.01 -8.22 -12.83
CA CYS A 215 0.03 -6.85 -13.32
C CYS A 215 -1.39 -6.30 -13.37
#